data_AF-A0A7W9WE96-F1
#
_entry.id   AF-A0A7W9WE96-F1
#
_cell.length_a   1.000
_cell.length_b   1.000
_cell.length_c   1.000
_cell.angle_alpha   90.00
_cell.angle_beta   90.00
_cell.angle_gamma   90.00
#
_symmetry.space_group_name_H-M   'P 1'
#
loop_
_entity.id
_entity.type
_entity.pdbx_description
1 polymer ?
#
loop_
_entity_poly.entity_id
_entity_poly.type
_entity_poly.pdbx_seq_one_letter_code
_entity_poly.pdbx_strand_id
1 'polypeptide(L)'
;MQFYPSGSLTKAGKFVHILDKEAFKVIVGELDTIPDLVNYLQERERVFTGKDVLILPGEEHLFDNNTGKQFFKYSAENRNPAEKTSILISGTEYDLLAKYLENDKKFPELFSSSEYNGAWFDLDGAWDFYQKREEVILKRKHDRYSYFVDEFVRNEILVDVNDLRLDLAKELLSLTRFERRIIGQGFFGLFEENKHKSGWYMARRHGKVADLLVSFIIYGSDMKPEVIDTMLEVALQGYSSFEGYQTSKSILIAANNRLTEFKFGYMQDIKVLGEEEEMHLRHDLDKLGWFKNPQIKHYSLKEYPDS
;
A
#
# COMPACT_ATOMS: atom_id res chain seq x y z
N MET A 1 -17.92 23.43 -16.86
CA MET A 1 -16.90 24.42 -16.43
C MET A 1 -15.57 23.86 -16.93
N GLN A 2 -14.81 24.63 -17.70
CA GLN A 2 -13.52 24.19 -18.28
C GLN A 2 -12.32 24.41 -17.34
N PHE A 3 -12.61 24.81 -16.11
CA PHE A 3 -11.68 24.88 -15.00
C PHE A 3 -12.47 24.64 -13.71
N TYR A 4 -11.79 24.22 -12.65
CA TYR A 4 -12.39 24.05 -11.33
C TYR A 4 -11.34 24.21 -10.22
N PRO A 5 -11.76 24.61 -9.00
CA PRO A 5 -10.86 24.61 -7.86
C PRO A 5 -10.49 23.19 -7.46
N SER A 6 -9.21 22.96 -7.14
CA SER A 6 -8.71 21.64 -6.69
C SER A 6 -9.25 21.23 -5.30
N GLY A 7 -9.63 22.22 -4.49
CA GLY A 7 -10.25 22.03 -3.20
C GLY A 7 -10.79 23.32 -2.61
N SER A 8 -11.47 23.22 -1.47
CA SER A 8 -12.01 24.37 -0.74
C SER A 8 -12.10 24.09 0.76
N LEU A 9 -12.19 25.14 1.57
CA LEU A 9 -12.46 25.01 3.00
C LEU A 9 -13.96 25.06 3.28
N THR A 10 -14.44 24.16 4.14
CA THR A 10 -15.77 24.26 4.73
C THR A 10 -15.87 25.46 5.67
N LYS A 11 -17.10 25.84 6.05
CA LYS A 11 -17.34 26.85 7.10
C LYS A 11 -16.66 26.52 8.45
N ALA A 12 -16.39 25.24 8.71
CA ALA A 12 -15.70 24.77 9.92
C ALA A 12 -14.17 24.69 9.75
N GLY A 13 -13.61 25.20 8.64
CA GLY A 13 -12.17 25.20 8.38
C GLY A 13 -11.60 23.85 7.94
N LYS A 14 -12.42 22.84 7.64
CA LYS A 14 -11.97 21.55 7.10
C LYS A 14 -11.77 21.61 5.59
N PHE A 15 -10.70 21.01 5.07
CA PHE A 15 -10.44 20.94 3.64
C PHE A 15 -11.35 19.92 2.94
N VAL A 16 -11.81 20.27 1.75
CA VAL A 16 -12.64 19.44 0.87
C VAL A 16 -11.92 19.31 -0.46
N HIS A 17 -11.61 18.08 -0.83
CA HIS A 17 -11.08 17.76 -2.14
C HIS A 17 -12.18 17.87 -3.19
N ILE A 18 -11.88 18.58 -4.28
CA ILE A 18 -12.73 18.62 -5.47
C ILE A 18 -11.96 17.90 -6.56
N LEU A 19 -12.60 16.89 -7.15
CA LEU A 19 -12.05 16.05 -8.21
C LEU A 19 -13.12 15.90 -9.28
N ASP A 20 -12.75 15.97 -10.55
CA ASP A 20 -13.69 15.58 -11.60
C ASP A 20 -13.92 14.05 -11.58
N LYS A 21 -15.02 13.63 -12.21
CA LYS A 21 -15.47 12.24 -12.18
C LYS A 21 -14.46 11.29 -12.82
N GLU A 22 -13.84 11.67 -13.94
CA GLU A 22 -12.92 10.79 -14.64
C GLU A 22 -11.58 10.73 -13.92
N ALA A 23 -11.10 11.86 -13.40
CA ALA A 23 -9.95 11.91 -12.50
C ALA A 23 -10.12 11.02 -11.28
N PHE A 24 -11.27 11.11 -10.59
CA PHE A 24 -11.52 10.27 -9.42
C PHE A 24 -11.39 8.78 -9.76
N LYS A 25 -11.96 8.33 -10.89
CA LYS A 25 -11.84 6.93 -11.33
C LYS A 25 -10.38 6.52 -11.60
N VAL A 26 -9.60 7.38 -12.25
CA VAL A 26 -8.19 7.10 -12.54
C VAL A 26 -7.39 7.03 -11.23
N ILE A 27 -7.59 7.99 -10.33
CA ILE A 27 -6.90 8.05 -9.03
C ILE A 27 -7.19 6.80 -8.20
N VAL A 28 -8.45 6.39 -8.04
CA VAL A 28 -8.77 5.19 -7.25
C VAL A 28 -8.37 3.88 -7.94
N GLY A 29 -8.19 3.91 -9.27
CA GLY A 29 -7.68 2.77 -10.03
C GLY A 29 -6.16 2.60 -9.90
N GLU A 30 -5.41 3.70 -9.84
CA GLU A 30 -3.95 3.66 -9.66
C GLU A 30 -3.55 3.54 -8.18
N LEU A 31 -4.30 4.19 -7.27
CA LEU A 31 -4.13 4.14 -5.82
C LEU A 31 -5.18 3.22 -5.20
N ASP A 32 -5.20 1.97 -5.65
CA ASP A 32 -6.26 1.00 -5.36
C ASP A 32 -6.13 0.31 -3.99
N THR A 33 -5.33 0.88 -3.08
CA THR A 33 -5.29 0.51 -1.65
C THR A 33 -5.68 1.71 -0.78
N ILE A 34 -6.28 1.43 0.38
CA ILE A 34 -6.70 2.47 1.33
C ILE A 34 -5.52 3.38 1.71
N PRO A 35 -4.34 2.87 2.11
CA PRO A 35 -3.21 3.72 2.47
C PRO A 35 -2.70 4.56 1.30
N ASP A 36 -2.58 4.00 0.09
CA ASP A 36 -2.07 4.75 -1.05
C ASP A 36 -3.00 5.94 -1.40
N LEU A 37 -4.32 5.71 -1.38
CA LEU A 37 -5.31 6.77 -1.61
C LEU A 37 -5.31 7.82 -0.48
N VAL A 38 -5.28 7.39 0.78
CA VAL A 38 -5.28 8.29 1.94
C VAL A 38 -4.02 9.15 1.95
N ASN A 39 -2.85 8.57 1.70
CA ASN A 39 -1.58 9.30 1.64
C ASN A 39 -1.62 10.38 0.55
N TYR A 40 -2.16 10.07 -0.63
CA TYR A 40 -2.32 11.05 -1.70
C TYR A 40 -3.24 12.21 -1.31
N LEU A 41 -4.39 11.92 -0.70
CA LEU A 41 -5.32 12.96 -0.24
C LEU A 41 -4.73 13.81 0.88
N GLN A 42 -4.01 13.20 1.83
CA GLN A 42 -3.31 13.92 2.89
C GLN A 42 -2.21 14.83 2.34
N GLU A 43 -1.42 14.38 1.38
CA GLU A 43 -0.42 15.22 0.71
C GLU A 43 -1.07 16.36 -0.08
N ARG A 44 -2.20 16.11 -0.77
CA ARG A 44 -2.97 17.19 -1.43
C ARG A 44 -3.45 18.22 -0.41
N GLU A 45 -4.03 17.78 0.70
CA GLU A 45 -4.51 18.67 1.76
C GLU A 45 -3.35 19.48 2.35
N ARG A 46 -2.23 18.82 2.68
CA ARG A 46 -1.03 19.47 3.23
C ARG A 46 -0.50 20.57 2.30
N VAL A 47 -0.47 20.32 0.99
CA VAL A 47 0.12 21.23 0.02
C VAL A 47 -0.84 22.34 -0.41
N PHE A 48 -2.14 22.05 -0.54
CA PHE A 48 -3.11 23.00 -1.11
C PHE A 48 -3.96 23.74 -0.08
N THR A 49 -3.94 23.32 1.19
CA THR A 49 -4.61 24.09 2.24
C THR A 49 -4.04 25.50 2.34
N GLY A 50 -4.93 26.49 2.38
CA GLY A 50 -4.56 27.91 2.43
C GLY A 50 -4.17 28.51 1.08
N LYS A 51 -4.26 27.76 -0.02
CA LYS A 51 -3.95 28.24 -1.38
C LYS A 51 -5.19 28.26 -2.27
N ASP A 52 -5.19 29.16 -3.24
CA ASP A 52 -6.23 29.22 -4.26
C ASP A 52 -5.74 28.47 -5.51
N VAL A 53 -6.01 27.17 -5.57
CA VAL A 53 -5.55 26.26 -6.63
C VAL A 53 -6.65 26.04 -7.66
N LEU A 54 -6.41 26.42 -8.91
CA LEU A 54 -7.30 26.12 -10.04
C LEU A 54 -6.63 25.15 -11.01
N ILE A 55 -7.42 24.16 -11.43
CA ILE A 55 -7.06 23.21 -12.47
C ILE A 55 -7.81 23.60 -13.74
N LEU A 56 -7.07 23.59 -14.84
CA LEU A 56 -7.51 23.96 -16.17
C LEU A 56 -7.43 22.72 -17.07
N PRO A 57 -8.39 21.76 -16.95
CA PRO A 57 -8.38 20.55 -17.74
C PRO A 57 -8.91 20.87 -19.15
N GLY A 58 -7.99 21.12 -20.08
CA GLY A 58 -8.35 21.33 -21.48
C GLY A 58 -7.25 22.04 -22.26
N GLU A 59 -7.20 21.76 -23.56
CA GLU A 59 -6.30 22.46 -24.47
C GLU A 59 -6.66 23.94 -24.56
N GLU A 60 -5.65 24.79 -24.84
CA GLU A 60 -5.81 26.25 -24.90
C GLU A 60 -6.95 26.70 -25.83
N HIS A 61 -7.19 25.97 -26.93
CA HIS A 61 -8.25 26.27 -27.90
C HIS A 61 -9.67 26.04 -27.36
N LEU A 62 -9.83 25.30 -26.26
CA LEU A 62 -11.11 25.10 -25.60
C LEU A 62 -11.51 26.32 -24.76
N PHE A 63 -10.54 27.15 -24.35
CA PHE A 63 -10.75 28.40 -23.60
C PHE A 63 -11.29 29.52 -24.51
N ASP A 64 -12.53 29.36 -24.96
CA ASP A 64 -13.23 30.39 -25.73
C ASP A 64 -13.46 31.67 -24.92
N ASN A 65 -13.92 32.73 -25.60
CA ASN A 65 -14.20 34.02 -24.96
C ASN A 65 -15.21 33.93 -23.79
N ASN A 66 -16.11 32.95 -23.80
CA ASN A 66 -17.09 32.77 -22.72
C ASN A 66 -16.44 32.14 -21.49
N THR A 67 -15.60 31.12 -21.68
CA THR A 67 -14.79 30.54 -20.61
C THR A 67 -13.81 31.57 -20.03
N GLY A 68 -13.16 32.37 -20.87
CA GLY A 68 -12.31 33.46 -20.40
C GLY A 68 -13.06 34.43 -19.48
N LYS A 69 -14.28 34.84 -19.85
CA LYS A 69 -15.14 35.66 -18.99
C LYS A 69 -15.49 34.97 -17.67
N GLN A 70 -15.80 33.68 -17.70
CA GLN A 70 -16.08 32.89 -16.49
C GLN A 70 -14.85 32.81 -15.58
N PHE A 71 -13.66 32.61 -16.14
CA PHE A 71 -12.40 32.56 -15.40
C PHE A 71 -12.07 33.89 -14.71
N PHE A 72 -12.17 35.01 -15.44
CA PHE A 72 -11.92 36.33 -14.87
C PHE A 72 -12.94 36.66 -13.78
N LYS A 73 -14.22 36.35 -14.01
CA LYS A 73 -15.27 36.52 -13.00
C LYS A 73 -14.98 35.70 -11.74
N TYR A 74 -14.71 34.41 -11.90
CA TYR A 74 -14.37 33.53 -10.78
C TYR A 74 -13.15 34.05 -10.01
N SER A 75 -12.09 34.42 -10.73
CA SER A 75 -10.85 34.92 -10.13
C SER A 75 -11.07 36.22 -9.37
N ALA A 76 -11.87 37.15 -9.90
CA ALA A 76 -12.21 38.40 -9.22
C ALA A 76 -13.07 38.19 -7.96
N GLU A 77 -13.95 37.18 -7.96
CA GLU A 77 -14.84 36.90 -6.84
C GLU A 77 -14.20 36.04 -5.74
N ASN A 78 -13.21 35.21 -6.08
CA ASN A 78 -12.72 34.15 -5.18
C ASN A 78 -11.23 34.20 -4.87
N ARG A 79 -10.42 34.97 -5.60
CA ARG A 79 -8.98 35.07 -5.31
C ARG A 79 -8.68 36.29 -4.45
N ASN A 80 -7.90 36.07 -3.41
CA ASN A 80 -7.27 37.16 -2.67
C ASN A 80 -5.74 36.99 -2.69
N PRO A 81 -5.04 37.51 -3.72
CA PRO A 81 -3.59 37.34 -3.85
C PRO A 81 -2.78 38.04 -2.75
N ALA A 82 -3.40 38.90 -1.93
CA ALA A 82 -2.76 39.50 -0.76
C ALA A 82 -2.78 38.58 0.47
N GLU A 83 -3.67 37.57 0.50
CA GLU A 83 -3.84 36.66 1.64
C GLU A 83 -3.45 35.21 1.32
N LYS A 84 -3.51 34.82 0.03
CA LYS A 84 -3.26 33.44 -0.39
C LYS A 84 -2.40 33.38 -1.65
N THR A 85 -1.50 32.41 -1.68
CA THR A 85 -0.79 32.03 -2.90
C THR A 85 -1.78 31.44 -3.90
N SER A 86 -1.77 31.97 -5.13
CA SER A 86 -2.58 31.44 -6.22
C SER A 86 -1.79 30.42 -7.04
N ILE A 87 -2.36 29.25 -7.29
CA ILE A 87 -1.76 28.22 -8.13
C ILE A 87 -2.66 27.95 -9.32
N LEU A 88 -2.08 28.00 -10.51
CA LEU A 88 -2.71 27.59 -11.77
C LEU A 88 -2.04 26.32 -12.27
N ILE A 89 -2.83 25.30 -12.58
CA ILE A 89 -2.36 24.04 -13.15
C ILE A 89 -3.01 23.86 -14.52
N SER A 90 -2.21 23.90 -15.59
CA SER A 90 -2.61 23.38 -16.90
C SER A 90 -2.50 21.87 -16.87
N GLY A 91 -3.52 21.19 -17.38
CA GLY A 91 -3.65 19.73 -17.32
C GLY A 91 -4.71 19.27 -16.34
N THR A 92 -4.71 17.97 -16.11
CA THR A 92 -5.76 17.27 -15.36
C THR A 92 -5.28 16.83 -13.98
N GLU A 93 -6.21 16.36 -13.15
CA GLU A 93 -5.87 15.79 -11.84
C GLU A 93 -5.04 14.50 -11.94
N TYR A 94 -5.11 13.75 -13.05
CA TYR A 94 -4.24 12.59 -13.24
C TYR A 94 -2.84 12.98 -13.72
N ASP A 95 -2.68 14.12 -14.39
CA ASP A 95 -1.35 14.71 -14.62
C ASP A 95 -0.70 15.16 -13.31
N LEU A 96 -1.50 15.72 -12.41
CA LEU A 96 -1.07 16.03 -11.05
C LEU A 96 -0.72 14.76 -10.25
N LEU A 97 -1.51 13.69 -10.37
CA LEU A 97 -1.20 12.38 -9.80
C LEU A 97 0.14 11.84 -10.32
N ALA A 98 0.43 11.98 -11.61
CA ALA A 98 1.74 11.60 -12.15
C ALA A 98 2.86 12.31 -11.38
N LYS A 99 2.79 13.63 -11.20
CA LYS A 99 3.83 14.35 -10.45
C LYS A 99 3.99 13.91 -9.00
N TYR A 100 2.90 13.52 -8.35
CA TYR A 100 2.98 12.89 -7.03
C TYR A 100 3.72 11.55 -7.06
N LEU A 101 3.39 10.67 -8.01
CA LEU A 101 4.00 9.34 -8.15
C LEU A 101 5.47 9.41 -8.58
N GLU A 102 5.83 10.36 -9.44
CA GLU A 102 7.19 10.56 -9.93
C GLU A 102 8.15 11.09 -8.85
N ASN A 103 7.62 11.72 -7.81
CA ASN A 103 8.39 12.40 -6.78
C ASN A 103 8.18 11.74 -5.41
N ASP A 104 8.33 10.42 -5.37
CA ASP A 104 8.28 9.58 -4.17
C ASP A 104 7.04 9.84 -3.30
N LYS A 105 5.86 9.89 -3.93
CA LYS A 105 4.58 10.11 -3.26
C LYS A 105 4.53 11.45 -2.52
N LYS A 106 5.10 12.50 -3.13
CA LYS A 106 5.06 13.89 -2.65
C LYS A 106 4.88 14.84 -3.82
N PHE A 107 4.15 15.94 -3.60
CA PHE A 107 4.16 17.00 -4.60
C PHE A 107 5.51 17.74 -4.63
N PRO A 108 5.95 18.23 -5.81
CA PRO A 108 7.15 19.05 -5.93
C PRO A 108 7.16 20.23 -4.93
N GLU A 109 8.32 20.55 -4.37
CA GLU A 109 8.46 21.59 -3.35
C GLU A 109 7.96 22.96 -3.82
N LEU A 110 8.02 23.23 -5.12
CA LEU A 110 7.52 24.47 -5.72
C LEU A 110 6.01 24.67 -5.46
N PHE A 111 5.21 23.60 -5.36
CA PHE A 111 3.80 23.72 -4.96
C PHE A 111 3.63 24.19 -3.51
N SER A 112 4.65 23.97 -2.67
CA SER A 112 4.67 24.35 -1.26
C SER A 112 5.35 25.71 -0.99
N SER A 113 6.02 26.30 -1.98
CA SER A 113 6.80 27.53 -1.80
C SER A 113 5.92 28.73 -1.39
N SER A 114 6.42 29.50 -0.43
CA SER A 114 5.87 30.80 -0.02
C SER A 114 6.63 31.99 -0.61
N GLU A 115 7.61 31.74 -1.48
CA GLU A 115 8.43 32.80 -2.10
C GLU A 115 7.64 33.63 -3.12
N TYR A 116 6.55 33.07 -3.66
CA TYR A 116 5.75 33.67 -4.71
C TYR A 116 4.28 33.76 -4.28
N ASN A 117 3.62 34.85 -4.65
CA ASN A 117 2.16 35.02 -4.45
C ASN A 117 1.34 34.34 -5.56
N GLY A 118 2.00 33.80 -6.59
CA GLY A 118 1.38 33.11 -7.71
C GLY A 118 2.34 32.14 -8.38
N ALA A 119 1.84 30.98 -8.82
CA ALA A 119 2.57 30.01 -9.63
C ALA A 119 1.69 29.43 -10.73
N TRP A 120 2.28 29.16 -11.89
CA TRP A 120 1.65 28.45 -13.00
C TRP A 120 2.48 27.22 -13.32
N PHE A 121 1.83 26.06 -13.33
CA PHE A 121 2.40 24.77 -13.64
C PHE A 121 1.75 24.23 -14.90
N ASP A 122 2.55 23.93 -15.91
CA ASP A 122 2.10 23.18 -17.07
C ASP A 122 2.40 21.69 -16.84
N LEU A 123 1.33 20.91 -16.65
CA LEU A 123 1.40 19.47 -16.43
C LEU A 123 0.79 18.68 -17.59
N ASP A 124 0.42 19.32 -18.70
CA ASP A 124 -0.29 18.65 -19.79
C ASP A 124 0.48 17.44 -20.31
N GLY A 125 -0.19 16.28 -20.33
CA GLY A 125 0.37 15.01 -20.81
C GLY A 125 1.34 14.33 -19.84
N ALA A 126 1.53 14.85 -18.62
CA ALA A 126 2.40 14.22 -17.61
C ALA A 126 1.94 12.79 -17.29
N TRP A 127 0.63 12.53 -17.25
CA TRP A 127 0.08 11.19 -17.03
C TRP A 127 0.39 10.23 -18.17
N ASP A 128 0.24 10.68 -19.41
CA ASP A 128 0.54 9.87 -20.59
C ASP A 128 2.02 9.54 -20.70
N PHE A 129 2.89 10.47 -20.28
CA PHE A 129 4.32 10.22 -20.16
C PHE A 129 4.61 9.19 -19.07
N TYR A 130 4.06 9.40 -17.86
CA TYR A 130 4.23 8.50 -16.72
C TYR A 130 3.86 7.05 -17.09
N GLN A 131 2.71 6.85 -17.73
CA GLN A 131 2.23 5.50 -18.09
C GLN A 131 3.12 4.75 -19.08
N LYS A 132 3.92 5.46 -19.89
CA LYS A 132 4.79 4.87 -20.92
C LYS A 132 6.18 4.52 -20.40
N ARG A 133 6.53 4.95 -19.18
CA ARG A 133 7.82 4.64 -18.54
C ARG A 133 7.94 3.14 -18.29
N GLU A 134 9.12 2.59 -18.59
CA GLU A 134 9.37 1.14 -18.52
C GLU A 134 9.21 0.61 -17.08
N GLU A 135 9.76 1.34 -16.11
CA GLU A 135 9.67 1.06 -14.69
C GLU A 135 8.22 1.04 -14.16
N VAL A 136 7.32 1.83 -14.75
CA VAL A 136 5.89 1.86 -14.40
C VAL A 136 5.18 0.62 -14.96
N ILE A 137 5.51 0.24 -16.18
CA ILE A 137 5.01 -1.00 -16.79
C ILE A 137 5.49 -2.23 -16.00
N LEU A 138 6.77 -2.24 -15.61
CA LEU A 138 7.36 -3.29 -14.76
C LEU A 138 6.70 -3.32 -13.37
N LYS A 139 6.53 -2.16 -12.72
CA LYS A 139 5.80 -2.04 -11.46
C LYS A 139 4.43 -2.72 -11.55
N ARG A 140 3.60 -2.36 -12.54
CA ARG A 140 2.27 -2.96 -12.74
C ARG A 140 2.31 -4.48 -12.93
N LYS A 141 3.31 -4.99 -13.66
CA LYS A 141 3.50 -6.45 -13.85
C LYS A 141 3.83 -7.15 -12.52
N HIS A 142 4.69 -6.54 -11.71
CA HIS A 142 5.08 -7.07 -10.41
C HIS A 142 3.96 -6.95 -9.38
N ASP A 143 3.19 -5.86 -9.42
CA ASP A 143 2.07 -5.61 -8.53
C ASP A 143 0.98 -6.67 -8.66
N ARG A 144 0.96 -7.48 -9.73
CA ARG A 144 0.08 -8.66 -9.83
C ARG A 144 0.20 -9.62 -8.66
N TYR A 145 1.39 -9.74 -8.04
CA TYR A 145 1.58 -10.55 -6.84
C TYR A 145 0.82 -10.02 -5.62
N SER A 146 0.52 -8.72 -5.57
CA SER A 146 -0.17 -8.11 -4.43
C SER A 146 -1.62 -8.56 -4.30
N TYR A 147 -2.29 -8.89 -5.42
CA TYR A 147 -3.68 -9.35 -5.42
C TYR A 147 -3.86 -10.69 -4.72
N PHE A 148 -2.77 -11.41 -4.43
CA PHE A 148 -2.79 -12.54 -3.50
C PHE A 148 -3.42 -12.15 -2.16
N VAL A 149 -3.04 -11.00 -1.60
CA VAL A 149 -3.56 -10.55 -0.31
C VAL A 149 -5.06 -10.27 -0.40
N ASP A 150 -5.50 -9.64 -1.49
CA ASP A 150 -6.90 -9.31 -1.73
C ASP A 150 -7.77 -10.58 -1.82
N GLU A 151 -7.31 -11.57 -2.60
CA GLU A 151 -8.00 -12.85 -2.74
C GLU A 151 -7.91 -13.71 -1.48
N PHE A 152 -6.79 -13.69 -0.76
CA PHE A 152 -6.64 -14.41 0.50
C PHE A 152 -7.58 -13.85 1.58
N VAL A 153 -7.68 -12.52 1.70
CA VAL A 153 -8.63 -11.89 2.61
C VAL A 153 -10.07 -12.28 2.25
N ARG A 154 -10.43 -12.17 0.97
CA ARG A 154 -11.78 -12.47 0.48
C ARG A 154 -12.17 -13.95 0.67
N ASN A 155 -11.29 -14.85 0.25
CA ASN A 155 -11.64 -16.27 0.07
C ASN A 155 -11.26 -17.15 1.25
N GLU A 156 -10.36 -16.71 2.14
CA GLU A 156 -9.92 -17.51 3.30
C GLU A 156 -10.28 -16.85 4.63
N ILE A 157 -9.97 -15.55 4.79
CA ILE A 157 -10.13 -14.87 6.08
C ILE A 157 -11.60 -14.50 6.35
N LEU A 158 -12.28 -13.90 5.38
CA LEU A 158 -13.65 -13.37 5.55
C LEU A 158 -14.77 -14.39 5.34
N VAL A 159 -14.46 -15.69 5.18
CA VAL A 159 -15.47 -16.74 5.02
C VAL A 159 -16.26 -16.96 6.31
N ASP A 160 -15.58 -17.10 7.45
CA ASP A 160 -16.19 -17.35 8.77
C ASP A 160 -15.82 -16.23 9.75
N VAL A 161 -16.43 -15.06 9.56
CA VAL A 161 -16.04 -13.81 10.23
C VAL A 161 -16.16 -13.91 11.76
N ASN A 162 -15.07 -13.61 12.45
CA ASN A 162 -14.99 -13.34 13.89
C ASN A 162 -14.03 -12.16 14.14
N ASP A 163 -13.92 -11.68 15.38
CA ASP A 163 -13.11 -10.51 15.71
C ASP A 163 -11.64 -10.67 15.29
N LEU A 164 -11.03 -11.83 15.56
CA LEU A 164 -9.65 -12.13 15.17
C LEU A 164 -9.45 -12.06 13.64
N ARG A 165 -10.37 -12.63 12.87
CA ARG A 165 -10.35 -12.62 11.40
C ARG A 165 -10.59 -11.22 10.83
N LEU A 166 -11.50 -10.44 11.44
CA LEU A 166 -11.71 -9.05 11.07
C LEU A 166 -10.45 -8.22 11.29
N ASP A 167 -9.77 -8.42 12.41
CA ASP A 167 -8.56 -7.66 12.70
C ASP A 167 -7.39 -8.08 11.81
N LEU A 168 -7.25 -9.38 11.51
CA LEU A 168 -6.30 -9.85 10.50
C LEU A 168 -6.59 -9.24 9.12
N ALA A 169 -7.86 -9.23 8.70
CA ALA A 169 -8.27 -8.63 7.42
C ALA A 169 -7.95 -7.13 7.38
N LYS A 170 -8.24 -6.38 8.45
CA LYS A 170 -7.89 -4.96 8.55
C LYS A 170 -6.40 -4.75 8.44
N GLU A 171 -5.59 -5.55 9.12
CA GLU A 171 -4.14 -5.44 9.11
C GLU A 171 -3.55 -5.69 7.72
N LEU A 172 -4.04 -6.71 7.01
CA LEU A 172 -3.63 -6.98 5.63
C LEU A 172 -4.10 -5.88 4.66
N LEU A 173 -5.31 -5.35 4.87
CA LEU A 173 -5.87 -4.28 4.04
C LEU A 173 -5.34 -2.88 4.37
N SER A 174 -4.64 -2.70 5.50
CA SER A 174 -3.90 -1.47 5.82
C SER A 174 -2.51 -1.42 5.21
N LEU A 175 -2.10 -2.46 4.46
CA LEU A 175 -0.86 -2.44 3.69
C LEU A 175 -1.05 -1.73 2.35
N THR A 176 -0.01 -1.01 1.93
CA THR A 176 0.14 -0.41 0.59
C THR A 176 0.22 -1.50 -0.49
N ARG A 177 0.02 -1.10 -1.75
CA ARG A 177 0.15 -2.01 -2.90
C ARG A 177 1.52 -2.68 -2.96
N PHE A 178 2.57 -1.91 -2.65
CA PHE A 178 3.96 -2.39 -2.65
C PHE A 178 4.24 -3.38 -1.52
N GLU A 179 3.74 -3.14 -0.31
CA GLU A 179 3.90 -4.09 0.82
C GLU A 179 3.16 -5.40 0.55
N ARG A 180 1.93 -5.35 0.02
CA ARG A 180 1.19 -6.56 -0.39
C ARG A 180 1.93 -7.35 -1.46
N ARG A 181 2.60 -6.66 -2.39
CA ARG A 181 3.46 -7.30 -3.40
C ARG A 181 4.63 -8.05 -2.77
N ILE A 182 5.28 -7.48 -1.75
CA ILE A 182 6.36 -8.15 -1.01
C ILE A 182 5.83 -9.45 -0.38
N ILE A 183 4.65 -9.39 0.26
CA ILE A 183 4.00 -10.57 0.85
C ILE A 183 3.72 -11.64 -0.22
N GLY A 184 3.07 -11.26 -1.32
CA GLY A 184 2.74 -12.18 -2.41
C GLY A 184 3.97 -12.82 -3.04
N GLN A 185 5.02 -12.04 -3.31
CA GLN A 185 6.29 -12.56 -3.82
C GLN A 185 6.97 -13.50 -2.82
N GLY A 186 6.93 -13.17 -1.52
CA GLY A 186 7.46 -14.02 -0.46
C GLY A 186 6.78 -15.39 -0.39
N PHE A 187 5.44 -15.38 -0.41
CA PHE A 187 4.61 -16.58 -0.41
C PHE A 187 4.82 -17.43 -1.65
N PHE A 188 4.61 -16.88 -2.85
CA PHE A 188 4.70 -17.65 -4.09
C PHE A 188 6.13 -18.10 -4.37
N GLY A 189 7.15 -17.31 -3.99
CA GLY A 189 8.53 -17.77 -4.08
C GLY A 189 8.79 -19.01 -3.23
N LEU A 190 8.27 -19.07 -2.01
CA LEU A 190 8.37 -20.27 -1.17
C LEU A 190 7.55 -21.43 -1.73
N PHE A 191 6.33 -21.16 -2.24
CA PHE A 191 5.48 -22.18 -2.84
C PHE A 191 6.14 -22.83 -4.07
N GLU A 192 6.65 -22.03 -5.00
CA GLU A 192 7.28 -22.52 -6.24
C GLU A 192 8.52 -23.39 -5.95
N GLU A 193 9.32 -23.05 -4.95
CA GLU A 193 10.46 -23.84 -4.49
C GLU A 193 10.06 -25.22 -3.91
N ASN A 194 8.79 -25.41 -3.53
CA ASN A 194 8.36 -26.56 -2.74
C ASN A 194 7.15 -27.34 -3.31
N LYS A 195 6.40 -26.80 -4.28
CA LYS A 195 5.17 -27.40 -4.82
C LYS A 195 5.30 -28.85 -5.34
N HIS A 196 6.50 -29.25 -5.73
CA HIS A 196 6.79 -30.60 -6.24
C HIS A 196 7.26 -31.61 -5.18
N LYS A 197 7.54 -31.17 -3.95
CA LYS A 197 7.93 -32.07 -2.86
C LYS A 197 6.74 -32.90 -2.42
N SER A 198 6.95 -34.14 -2.00
CA SER A 198 5.92 -35.05 -1.51
C SER A 198 6.26 -35.55 -0.10
N GLY A 199 5.31 -36.21 0.56
CA GLY A 199 5.51 -36.78 1.89
C GLY A 199 5.51 -35.73 3.00
N TRP A 200 6.16 -36.08 4.10
CA TRP A 200 6.23 -35.27 5.31
C TRP A 200 7.35 -34.25 5.21
N TYR A 201 7.00 -33.03 4.80
CA TYR A 201 7.94 -31.93 4.75
C TYR A 201 7.25 -30.61 5.12
N MET A 202 8.05 -29.67 5.61
CA MET A 202 7.61 -28.32 5.93
C MET A 202 8.70 -27.31 5.56
N ALA A 203 8.40 -26.46 4.58
CA ALA A 203 9.22 -25.33 4.19
C ALA A 203 8.70 -24.06 4.86
N ARG A 204 9.61 -23.18 5.25
CA ARG A 204 9.36 -22.07 6.17
C ARG A 204 10.15 -20.86 5.74
N ARG A 205 9.55 -19.68 5.80
CA ARG A 205 10.20 -18.39 5.53
C ARG A 205 9.51 -17.32 6.35
N HIS A 206 10.26 -16.42 6.95
CA HIS A 206 9.67 -15.25 7.61
C HIS A 206 10.46 -13.99 7.27
N GLY A 207 9.86 -12.85 7.51
CA GLY A 207 10.49 -11.55 7.33
C GLY A 207 9.59 -10.42 7.80
N LYS A 208 10.16 -9.22 7.88
CA LYS A 208 9.43 -8.02 8.25
C LYS A 208 8.90 -7.31 7.00
N VAL A 209 7.63 -6.92 7.03
CA VAL A 209 6.99 -6.05 6.03
C VAL A 209 6.27 -4.96 6.80
N ALA A 210 6.60 -3.70 6.57
CA ALA A 210 6.16 -2.58 7.40
C ALA A 210 6.49 -2.81 8.89
N ASP A 211 5.50 -2.72 9.78
CA ASP A 211 5.55 -3.05 11.21
C ASP A 211 5.15 -4.51 11.53
N LEU A 212 4.92 -5.35 10.51
CA LEU A 212 4.48 -6.73 10.65
C LEU A 212 5.62 -7.73 10.51
N LEU A 213 5.63 -8.72 11.41
CA LEU A 213 6.33 -9.98 11.16
C LEU A 213 5.42 -10.89 10.34
N VAL A 214 5.86 -11.30 9.15
CA VAL A 214 5.10 -12.17 8.25
C VAL A 214 5.83 -13.47 8.04
N SER A 215 5.15 -14.58 8.32
CA SER A 215 5.69 -15.93 8.22
C SER A 215 4.89 -16.78 7.25
N PHE A 216 5.58 -17.43 6.33
CA PHE A 216 5.04 -18.34 5.32
C PHE A 216 5.45 -19.78 5.62
N ILE A 217 4.49 -20.69 5.52
CA ILE A 217 4.74 -22.13 5.69
C ILE A 217 4.11 -22.91 4.54
N ILE A 218 4.90 -23.73 3.86
CA ILE A 218 4.41 -24.67 2.84
C ILE A 218 4.64 -26.09 3.35
N TYR A 219 3.58 -26.87 3.50
CA TYR A 219 3.64 -28.23 4.02
C TYR A 219 3.14 -29.27 3.01
N GLY A 220 3.62 -30.51 3.14
CA GLY A 220 3.18 -31.60 2.28
C GLY A 220 1.74 -32.05 2.57
N SER A 221 0.96 -32.33 1.52
CA SER A 221 -0.43 -32.81 1.66
C SER A 221 -0.61 -34.11 2.48
N ASP A 222 0.47 -34.87 2.72
CA ASP A 222 0.42 -36.12 3.47
C ASP A 222 0.54 -35.91 5.00
N MET A 223 0.74 -34.67 5.45
CA MET A 223 0.81 -34.32 6.86
C MET A 223 -0.60 -34.26 7.47
N LYS A 224 -0.74 -34.79 8.69
CA LYS A 224 -2.01 -34.77 9.42
C LYS A 224 -2.36 -33.35 9.89
N PRO A 225 -3.63 -32.91 9.79
CA PRO A 225 -4.06 -31.58 10.23
C PRO A 225 -3.63 -31.22 11.65
N GLU A 226 -3.74 -32.16 12.60
CA GLU A 226 -3.45 -31.90 14.02
C GLU A 226 -1.96 -31.62 14.26
N VAL A 227 -1.09 -32.29 13.49
CA VAL A 227 0.36 -32.06 13.53
C VAL A 227 0.69 -30.68 12.98
N ILE A 228 0.01 -30.29 11.88
CA ILE A 228 0.19 -28.97 11.28
C ILE A 228 -0.26 -27.90 12.28
N ASP A 229 -1.45 -28.01 12.85
CA ASP A 229 -2.00 -27.02 13.79
C ASP A 229 -1.07 -26.81 14.98
N THR A 230 -0.59 -27.90 15.59
CA THR A 230 0.39 -27.84 16.69
C THR A 230 1.67 -27.10 16.26
N MET A 231 2.18 -27.38 15.05
CA MET A 231 3.37 -26.70 14.55
C MET A 231 3.12 -25.21 14.27
N LEU A 232 1.94 -24.84 13.78
CA LEU A 232 1.60 -23.44 13.47
C LEU A 232 1.43 -22.60 14.73
N GLU A 233 0.82 -23.16 15.78
CA GLU A 233 0.68 -22.51 17.08
C GLU A 233 2.05 -22.16 17.69
N VAL A 234 2.96 -23.13 17.72
CA VAL A 234 4.33 -22.91 18.20
C VAL A 234 5.09 -21.93 17.30
N ALA A 235 4.92 -22.03 15.98
CA ALA A 235 5.61 -21.16 15.02
C ALA A 235 5.25 -19.69 15.18
N LEU A 236 3.96 -19.38 15.39
CA LEU A 236 3.48 -17.99 15.46
C LEU A 236 4.16 -17.22 16.60
N GLN A 237 4.30 -17.83 17.78
CA GLN A 237 5.06 -17.27 18.89
C GLN A 237 6.58 -17.37 18.67
N GLY A 238 7.03 -18.50 18.12
CA GLY A 238 8.45 -18.79 17.93
C GLY A 238 9.18 -17.79 17.04
N TYR A 239 8.56 -17.33 15.95
CA TYR A 239 9.17 -16.29 15.12
C TYR A 239 9.31 -14.96 15.85
N SER A 240 8.35 -14.62 16.70
CA SER A 240 8.40 -13.38 17.49
C SER A 240 9.54 -13.42 18.51
N SER A 241 9.73 -14.56 19.20
CA SER A 241 10.88 -14.78 20.10
C SER A 241 12.21 -14.77 19.34
N PHE A 242 12.28 -15.44 18.19
CA PHE A 242 13.50 -15.50 17.37
C PHE A 242 13.97 -14.13 16.88
N GLU A 243 13.05 -13.25 16.49
CA GLU A 243 13.35 -11.86 16.10
C GLU A 243 13.54 -10.93 17.30
N GLY A 244 13.43 -11.42 18.53
CA GLY A 244 13.59 -10.62 19.75
C GLY A 244 12.46 -9.63 19.98
N TYR A 245 11.23 -9.97 19.60
CA TYR A 245 10.02 -9.18 19.83
C TYR A 245 10.06 -7.76 19.26
N GLN A 246 10.75 -7.58 18.12
CA GLN A 246 10.91 -6.28 17.46
C GLN A 246 9.61 -5.71 16.85
N THR A 247 8.58 -6.54 16.71
CA THR A 247 7.27 -6.15 16.17
C THR A 247 6.17 -6.52 17.16
N SER A 248 5.15 -5.66 17.28
CA SER A 248 3.99 -5.91 18.14
C SER A 248 2.93 -6.79 17.49
N LYS A 249 3.10 -7.11 16.20
CA LYS A 249 2.14 -7.88 15.39
C LYS A 249 2.86 -8.94 14.57
N SER A 250 2.22 -10.11 14.43
CA SER A 250 2.73 -11.23 13.64
C SER A 250 1.61 -11.94 12.90
N ILE A 251 1.79 -12.18 11.61
CA ILE A 251 0.90 -12.91 10.73
C ILE A 251 1.60 -14.17 10.26
N LEU A 252 0.90 -15.30 10.32
CA LEU A 252 1.33 -16.56 9.74
C LEU A 252 0.35 -16.95 8.63
N ILE A 253 0.88 -17.28 7.45
CA ILE A 253 0.13 -17.82 6.32
C ILE A 253 0.74 -19.16 5.96
N ALA A 254 -0.03 -20.22 6.12
CA ALA A 254 0.36 -21.58 5.76
C ALA A 254 -0.54 -22.12 4.66
N ALA A 255 0.04 -22.90 3.75
CA ALA A 255 -0.72 -23.62 2.74
C ALA A 255 -0.10 -24.99 2.49
N ASN A 256 -0.93 -25.94 2.08
CA ASN A 256 -0.39 -27.17 1.54
C ASN A 256 0.27 -26.93 0.17
N ASN A 257 1.15 -27.83 -0.21
CA ASN A 257 1.91 -27.75 -1.47
C ASN A 257 1.09 -27.95 -2.75
N ARG A 258 -0.23 -28.11 -2.63
CA ARG A 258 -1.19 -28.17 -3.74
C ARG A 258 -2.13 -26.95 -3.77
N LEU A 259 -1.99 -26.02 -2.83
CA LEU A 259 -2.87 -24.86 -2.63
C LEU A 259 -4.36 -25.24 -2.52
N THR A 260 -4.67 -26.40 -1.93
CA THR A 260 -6.06 -26.81 -1.69
C THR A 260 -6.53 -26.52 -0.27
N GLU A 261 -5.62 -26.10 0.60
CA GLU A 261 -5.89 -25.80 2.00
C GLU A 261 -4.97 -24.67 2.44
N PHE A 262 -5.56 -23.68 3.12
CA PHE A 262 -4.86 -22.61 3.83
C PHE A 262 -5.13 -22.71 5.33
N LYS A 263 -4.11 -22.37 6.11
CA LYS A 263 -4.20 -22.13 7.56
C LYS A 263 -3.51 -20.81 7.86
N PHE A 264 -3.96 -20.09 8.87
CA PHE A 264 -3.37 -18.81 9.22
C PHE A 264 -3.47 -18.53 10.71
N GLY A 265 -2.54 -17.69 11.17
CA GLY A 265 -2.47 -17.23 12.55
C GLY A 265 -2.24 -15.73 12.59
N TYR A 266 -2.77 -15.08 13.62
CA TYR A 266 -2.55 -13.66 13.86
C TYR A 266 -2.34 -13.41 15.34
N MET A 267 -1.27 -12.69 15.66
CA MET A 267 -0.98 -12.20 17.01
C MET A 267 -0.87 -10.68 16.98
N GLN A 268 -1.50 -10.06 17.96
CA GLN A 268 -1.42 -8.63 18.27
C GLN A 268 -0.85 -8.45 19.67
N ASP A 269 -0.38 -7.24 19.97
CA ASP A 269 0.16 -6.85 21.26
C ASP A 269 1.22 -7.83 21.79
N ILE A 270 2.10 -8.26 20.88
CA ILE A 270 3.18 -9.19 21.19
C ILE A 270 4.06 -8.57 22.28
N LYS A 271 4.21 -9.31 23.38
CA LYS A 271 5.07 -8.97 24.51
C LYS A 271 6.13 -10.04 24.69
N VAL A 272 7.24 -9.63 25.31
CA VAL A 272 8.26 -10.56 25.77
C VAL A 272 7.61 -11.53 26.76
N LEU A 273 7.82 -12.83 26.53
CA LEU A 273 7.28 -13.88 27.38
C LEU A 273 8.00 -13.92 28.73
N GLY A 274 7.35 -14.50 29.74
CA GLY A 274 8.02 -14.80 31.02
C GLY A 274 9.12 -15.84 30.83
N GLU A 275 10.09 -15.91 31.76
CA GLU A 275 11.24 -16.82 31.66
C GLU A 275 10.82 -18.30 31.50
N GLU A 276 9.78 -18.74 32.21
CA GLU A 276 9.26 -20.11 32.15
C GLU A 276 8.58 -20.41 30.79
N GLU A 277 7.75 -19.48 30.31
CA GLU A 277 7.08 -19.59 29.01
C GLU A 277 8.09 -19.60 27.86
N GLU A 278 9.10 -18.74 27.93
CA GLU A 278 10.19 -18.67 26.96
C GLU A 278 11.03 -19.96 26.97
N MET A 279 11.25 -20.58 28.15
CA MET A 279 11.92 -21.88 28.25
C MET A 279 11.10 -22.99 27.60
N HIS A 280 9.79 -23.03 27.84
CA HIS A 280 8.89 -24.01 27.21
C HIS A 280 8.84 -23.83 25.70
N LEU A 281 8.69 -22.60 25.22
CA LEU A 281 8.69 -22.29 23.78
C LEU A 281 10.00 -22.75 23.12
N ARG A 282 11.15 -22.47 23.74
CA ARG A 282 12.46 -22.91 23.22
C ARG A 282 12.61 -24.43 23.17
N HIS A 283 12.10 -25.13 24.18
CA HIS A 283 12.10 -26.59 24.19
C HIS A 283 11.26 -27.18 23.05
N ASP A 284 10.08 -26.62 22.80
CA ASP A 284 9.21 -27.06 21.72
C ASP A 284 9.81 -26.74 20.35
N LEU A 285 10.38 -25.54 20.18
CA LEU A 285 11.09 -25.16 18.95
C LEU A 285 12.28 -26.09 18.66
N ASP A 286 13.07 -26.46 19.67
CA ASP A 286 14.20 -27.38 19.49
C ASP A 286 13.75 -28.79 19.09
N LYS A 287 12.71 -29.32 19.74
CA LYS A 287 12.09 -30.60 19.39
C LYS A 287 11.58 -30.62 17.95
N LEU A 288 10.97 -29.53 17.51
CA LEU A 288 10.46 -29.36 16.15
C LEU A 288 11.56 -29.03 15.13
N GLY A 289 12.82 -28.90 15.58
CA GLY A 289 13.94 -28.55 14.72
C GLY A 289 13.79 -27.17 14.08
N TRP A 290 13.07 -26.27 14.75
CA TRP A 290 12.92 -24.89 14.33
C TRP A 290 14.25 -24.14 14.53
N PHE A 291 14.59 -23.24 13.60
CA PHE A 291 15.77 -22.37 13.67
C PHE A 291 17.15 -23.06 13.80
N LYS A 292 17.29 -24.37 13.56
CA LYS A 292 18.59 -25.09 13.70
C LYS A 292 19.65 -24.64 12.70
N ASN A 293 19.25 -24.26 11.47
CA ASN A 293 20.14 -23.80 10.40
C ASN A 293 19.43 -22.75 9.53
N PRO A 294 19.18 -21.54 10.04
CA PRO A 294 18.45 -20.52 9.31
C PRO A 294 19.29 -20.04 8.12
N GLN A 295 18.66 -19.95 6.94
CA GLN A 295 19.25 -19.31 5.78
C GLN A 295 18.76 -17.87 5.71
N ILE A 296 19.67 -16.91 5.81
CA ILE A 296 19.36 -15.50 5.65
C ILE A 296 19.55 -15.13 4.18
N LYS A 297 18.49 -14.63 3.55
CA LYS A 297 18.52 -14.09 2.19
C LYS A 297 18.20 -12.60 2.24
N HIS A 298 19.06 -11.77 1.68
CA HIS A 298 18.83 -10.34 1.55
C HIS A 298 18.23 -10.04 0.18
N TYR A 299 17.10 -9.36 0.17
CA TYR A 299 16.45 -8.88 -1.05
C TYR A 299 16.29 -7.36 -0.96
N SER A 300 16.63 -6.66 -2.03
CA SER A 300 16.29 -5.25 -2.21
C SER A 300 15.20 -5.18 -3.26
N LEU A 301 13.99 -4.82 -2.84
CA LEU A 301 12.85 -4.62 -3.73
C LEU A 301 12.61 -3.12 -3.89
N LYS A 302 12.44 -2.65 -5.13
CA LYS A 302 12.06 -1.27 -5.44
C LYS A 302 10.60 -1.23 -5.88
N GLU A 303 9.82 -0.27 -5.42
CA GLU A 303 8.43 -0.09 -5.87
C GLU A 303 8.37 0.03 -7.39
N TYR A 304 9.26 0.85 -7.95
CA TYR A 304 9.57 0.97 -9.38
C TYR A 304 10.88 0.23 -9.70
N PRO A 305 10.82 -0.96 -10.30
CA PRO A 305 12.02 -1.73 -10.65
C PRO A 305 12.81 -1.03 -11.77
N ASP A 306 14.14 -1.13 -11.71
CA ASP A 306 15.00 -0.75 -12.85
C ASP A 306 14.82 -1.77 -13.99
N SER A 307 15.08 -1.34 -15.22
CA SER A 307 15.10 -2.22 -16.40
C SER A 307 16.37 -3.06 -16.54
#